data_AF-A0A8G1QXJ6-F1
#
_entry.id   AF-A0A8G1QXJ6-F1
#
_cell.length_a   1.000
_cell.length_b   1.000
_cell.length_c   1.000
_cell.angle_alpha   90.00
_cell.angle_beta   90.00
_cell.angle_gamma   90.00
#
_symmetry.space_group_name_H-M   'P 1'
#
loop_
_entity.id
_entity.type
_entity.pdbx_description
1 polymer ?
#
loop_
_entity_poly.entity_id
_entity_poly.type
_entity_poly.pdbx_seq_one_letter_code
_entity_poly.pdbx_strand_id
1 'polypeptide(L)'
;MELSLWDTAGQEEFDRLRALSYEDTHVIMLCFSVDSRDSFENVASKWIEEISENCAGVKLVLTALKCDLRKDEFLNDNPNAITYEEGLAKAKEIGAVKYLECSAVQNRGIMETFYEAAKVALEVRTQGSNGSGERCVIL
;
A
#
# COMPACT_ATOMS: atom_id res chain seq x y z
N MET A 1 -8.72 -6.43 -19.91
CA MET A 1 -8.45 -5.74 -18.63
C MET A 1 -6.97 -5.48 -18.53
N GLU A 2 -6.60 -4.21 -18.44
CA GLU A 2 -5.22 -3.73 -18.33
C GLU A 2 -5.02 -3.21 -16.91
N LEU A 3 -4.07 -3.81 -16.18
CA LEU A 3 -3.63 -3.29 -14.89
C LEU A 3 -2.41 -2.40 -15.14
N SER A 4 -2.50 -1.14 -14.75
CA SER A 4 -1.40 -0.19 -14.75
C SER A 4 -0.88 -0.04 -13.31
N LEU A 5 0.39 -0.34 -13.11
CA LEU A 5 1.10 -0.18 -11.85
C LEU A 5 2.04 1.03 -11.97
N TRP A 6 1.91 2.00 -11.07
CA TRP A 6 2.80 3.15 -11.01
C TRP A 6 3.65 3.07 -9.75
N ASP A 7 4.96 2.95 -9.90
CA ASP A 7 5.88 3.01 -8.77
C ASP A 7 6.34 4.46 -8.56
N THR A 8 6.46 4.88 -7.29
CA THR A 8 6.83 6.26 -6.95
C THR A 8 7.97 6.32 -5.96
N ALA A 9 8.82 7.33 -6.14
CA ALA A 9 9.88 7.66 -5.20
C ALA A 9 9.29 8.24 -3.92
N GLY A 10 9.69 7.73 -2.74
CA GLY A 10 9.17 8.16 -1.43
C GLY A 10 9.96 9.28 -0.73
N GLN A 11 10.99 9.83 -1.38
CA GLN A 11 11.77 10.93 -0.82
C GLN A 11 11.07 12.28 -1.03
N GLU A 12 11.32 13.23 -0.13
CA GLU A 12 10.65 14.54 -0.09
C GLU A 12 10.94 15.40 -1.32
N GLU A 13 12.13 15.22 -1.92
CA GLU A 13 12.52 15.94 -3.11
C GLU A 13 11.64 15.61 -4.32
N PHE A 14 10.88 14.50 -4.26
CA PHE A 14 10.00 14.03 -5.31
C PHE A 14 8.51 14.32 -5.06
N ASP A 15 8.13 15.02 -3.99
CA ASP A 15 6.73 15.28 -3.62
C ASP A 15 5.92 15.87 -4.79
N ARG A 16 6.48 16.87 -5.48
CA ARG A 16 5.82 17.51 -6.64
C ARG A 16 5.67 16.59 -7.84
N LEU A 17 6.60 15.67 -8.03
CA LEU A 17 6.56 14.69 -9.13
C LEU A 17 5.58 13.56 -8.81
N ARG A 18 5.57 13.09 -7.56
CA ARG A 18 4.63 12.09 -7.05
C ARG A 18 3.18 12.60 -7.09
N ALA A 19 2.97 13.89 -6.82
CA ALA A 19 1.66 14.54 -6.94
C ALA A 19 0.98 14.30 -8.31
N LEU A 20 1.76 14.26 -9.40
CA LEU A 20 1.28 14.03 -10.76
C LEU A 20 0.79 12.58 -10.99
N SER A 21 1.17 11.65 -10.12
CA SER A 21 0.83 10.23 -10.25
C SER A 21 -0.51 9.88 -9.59
N TYR A 22 -1.07 10.77 -8.76
CA TYR A 22 -2.36 10.54 -8.09
C TYR A 22 -3.57 10.71 -9.02
N GLU A 23 -3.43 11.41 -10.15
CA GLU A 23 -4.51 11.59 -11.12
C GLU A 23 -4.95 10.21 -11.68
N ASP A 24 -6.26 10.00 -11.79
CA ASP A 24 -6.90 8.75 -12.22
C ASP A 24 -6.49 7.47 -11.44
N THR A 25 -5.93 7.62 -10.24
CA THR A 25 -5.63 6.49 -9.36
C THR A 25 -6.90 5.92 -8.74
N HIS A 26 -7.09 4.61 -8.87
CA HIS A 26 -8.27 3.92 -8.33
C HIS A 26 -8.02 3.38 -6.92
N VAL A 27 -6.79 2.89 -6.68
CA VAL A 27 -6.34 2.31 -5.42
C VAL A 27 -4.91 2.73 -5.19
N ILE A 28 -4.58 3.06 -3.94
CA ILE A 28 -3.21 3.24 -3.50
C ILE A 28 -2.79 2.04 -2.66
N MET A 29 -1.67 1.43 -3.03
CA MET A 29 -0.96 0.42 -2.26
C MET A 29 0.09 1.10 -1.37
N LEU A 30 -0.35 1.62 -0.23
CA LEU A 30 0.52 2.30 0.71
C LEU A 30 1.42 1.28 1.43
N CYS A 31 2.73 1.45 1.32
CA CYS A 31 3.71 0.48 1.80
C CYS A 31 4.51 0.99 3.00
N PHE A 32 4.84 0.09 3.93
CA PHE A 32 5.87 0.30 4.96
C PHE A 32 6.71 -0.98 5.11
N SER A 33 7.85 -0.90 5.78
CA SER A 33 8.73 -2.06 5.99
C SER A 33 8.63 -2.57 7.43
N VAL A 34 8.49 -3.89 7.64
CA VAL A 34 8.30 -4.46 8.98
C VAL A 34 9.51 -4.29 9.90
N ASP A 35 10.69 -4.01 9.35
CA ASP A 35 11.94 -3.75 10.06
C ASP A 35 12.20 -2.25 10.31
N SER A 36 11.30 -1.36 9.87
CA SER A 36 11.47 0.09 9.98
C SER A 36 10.26 0.75 10.64
N ARG A 37 10.42 1.05 11.94
CA ARG A 37 9.42 1.78 12.73
C ARG A 37 9.10 3.15 12.15
N ASP A 38 10.12 3.87 11.67
CA ASP A 38 9.93 5.19 11.05
C ASP A 38 9.02 5.10 9.82
N SER A 39 9.20 4.09 8.96
CA SER A 39 8.32 3.90 7.80
C SER A 39 6.87 3.61 8.21
N PHE A 40 6.67 2.91 9.32
CA PHE A 40 5.36 2.58 9.87
C PHE A 40 4.66 3.80 10.46
N GLU A 41 5.37 4.66 11.19
CA GLU A 41 4.80 5.90 11.71
C GLU A 41 4.45 6.90 10.58
N ASN A 42 5.31 6.98 9.56
CA ASN A 42 5.11 7.84 8.39
C ASN A 42 3.84 7.50 7.60
N VAL A 43 3.30 6.28 7.71
CA VAL A 43 1.99 5.92 7.16
C VAL A 43 0.95 6.94 7.60
N ALA A 44 0.80 7.18 8.90
CA ALA A 44 -0.22 8.08 9.41
C ALA A 44 0.23 9.54 9.39
N SER A 45 1.49 9.82 9.73
CA SER A 45 1.97 11.20 9.93
C SER A 45 2.31 11.95 8.65
N LYS A 46 2.46 11.25 7.51
CA LYS A 46 2.85 11.86 6.23
C LYS A 46 2.00 11.36 5.08
N TRP A 47 1.97 10.05 4.86
CA TRP A 47 1.41 9.50 3.64
C TRP A 47 -0.10 9.67 3.55
N ILE A 48 -0.81 9.49 4.66
CA ILE A 48 -2.26 9.72 4.70
C ILE A 48 -2.61 11.20 4.48
N GLU A 49 -1.84 12.13 5.04
CA GLU A 49 -2.04 13.56 4.82
C GLU A 49 -1.87 13.90 3.33
N GLU A 50 -0.74 13.51 2.73
CA GLU A 50 -0.44 13.74 1.32
C GLU A 50 -1.51 13.14 0.38
N ILE A 51 -1.92 11.90 0.64
CA ILE A 51 -2.96 11.22 -0.16
C ILE A 51 -4.29 11.97 -0.04
N SER A 52 -4.66 12.42 1.16
CA SER A 52 -5.92 13.13 1.38
C SER A 52 -5.96 14.47 0.66
N GLU A 53 -4.82 15.15 0.50
CA GLU A 53 -4.69 16.40 -0.25
C GLU A 53 -4.76 16.21 -1.76
N ASN A 54 -4.18 15.12 -2.28
CA ASN A 54 -4.04 14.91 -3.73
C ASN A 54 -5.17 14.06 -4.36
N CYS A 55 -5.75 13.11 -3.64
CA CYS A 55 -6.78 12.20 -4.16
C CYS A 55 -7.75 11.71 -3.06
N ALA A 56 -8.44 12.67 -2.43
CA ALA A 56 -9.41 12.40 -1.38
C ALA A 56 -10.44 11.31 -1.75
N GLY A 57 -10.62 10.34 -0.84
CA GLY A 57 -11.61 9.26 -0.99
C GLY A 57 -11.13 8.03 -1.78
N VAL A 58 -9.90 8.04 -2.29
CA VAL A 58 -9.27 6.86 -2.91
C VAL A 58 -9.23 5.68 -1.94
N LYS A 59 -9.35 4.45 -2.45
CA LYS A 59 -9.24 3.25 -1.61
C LYS A 59 -7.79 2.95 -1.30
N LEU A 60 -7.54 2.59 -0.05
CA LEU A 60 -6.22 2.28 0.46
C LEU A 60 -6.06 0.79 0.74
N VAL A 61 -4.97 0.21 0.26
CA VAL A 61 -4.47 -1.10 0.67
C VAL A 61 -3.15 -0.85 1.40
N LEU A 62 -3.10 -1.18 2.69
CA LEU A 62 -1.87 -1.08 3.47
C LEU A 62 -1.06 -2.36 3.31
N THR A 63 0.18 -2.27 2.86
CA THR A 63 1.06 -3.41 2.60
C THR A 63 2.32 -3.33 3.46
N ALA A 64 2.55 -4.35 4.28
CA ALA A 64 3.79 -4.52 5.03
C ALA A 64 4.81 -5.31 4.20
N LEU A 65 5.91 -4.67 3.85
CA LEU A 65 7.01 -5.24 3.10
C LEU A 65 8.01 -5.94 4.01
N LYS A 66 8.84 -6.80 3.41
CA LYS A 66 9.93 -7.54 4.05
C LYS A 66 9.48 -8.39 5.24
N CYS A 67 8.29 -9.00 5.17
CA CYS A 67 7.72 -9.77 6.28
C CYS A 67 8.59 -10.93 6.78
N ASP A 68 9.56 -11.36 5.98
CA ASP A 68 10.63 -12.29 6.36
C ASP A 68 11.47 -11.79 7.54
N LEU A 69 11.71 -10.48 7.67
CA LEU A 69 12.55 -9.90 8.72
C LEU A 69 11.91 -9.90 10.12
N ARG A 70 10.66 -10.36 10.25
CA ARG A 70 10.03 -10.64 11.56
C ARG A 70 10.60 -11.90 12.22
N LYS A 71 10.96 -12.89 11.40
CA LYS A 71 11.53 -14.17 11.84
C LYS A 71 12.77 -14.46 11.00
N ASP A 72 13.91 -14.03 11.51
CA ASP A 72 15.19 -14.45 10.94
C ASP A 72 15.35 -15.96 11.16
N GLU A 73 15.79 -16.71 10.14
CA GLU A 73 16.04 -18.15 10.26
C GLU A 73 17.12 -18.48 11.31
N PHE A 74 17.93 -17.49 11.72
CA PHE A 74 19.07 -17.67 12.62
C PHE A 74 18.94 -16.94 13.97
N LEU A 75 17.98 -16.03 14.13
CA LEU A 75 17.79 -15.24 15.34
C LEU A 75 16.33 -15.36 15.79
N ASN A 76 16.13 -15.56 17.09
CA ASN A 76 14.81 -15.47 17.73
C ASN A 76 14.05 -14.23 17.25
N ASP A 77 12.71 -14.29 17.25
CA ASP A 77 11.77 -13.23 16.83
C ASP A 77 12.37 -11.82 16.98
N ASN A 78 12.44 -11.04 15.89
CA ASN A 78 12.96 -9.67 15.94
C ASN A 78 12.01 -8.82 16.81
N PRO A 79 12.40 -8.45 18.04
CA PRO A 79 11.47 -7.85 18.99
C PRO A 79 11.07 -6.42 18.60
N ASN A 80 11.82 -5.81 17.67
CA ASN A 80 11.55 -4.45 17.20
C ASN A 80 10.70 -4.43 15.92
N ALA A 81 10.52 -5.59 15.27
CA ALA A 81 9.75 -5.68 14.05
C ALA A 81 8.27 -5.40 14.32
N ILE A 82 7.62 -4.74 13.36
CA ILE A 82 6.20 -4.45 13.42
C ILE A 82 5.44 -5.77 13.33
N THR A 83 4.61 -6.03 14.33
CA THR A 83 3.76 -7.22 14.41
C THR A 83 2.58 -7.12 13.44
N TYR A 84 1.98 -8.28 13.15
CA TYR A 84 0.78 -8.33 12.30
C TYR A 84 -0.36 -7.52 12.93
N GLU A 85 -0.52 -7.61 14.25
CA GLU A 85 -1.54 -6.92 15.03
C GLU A 85 -1.38 -5.40 14.99
N GLU A 86 -0.15 -4.90 15.09
CA GLU A 86 0.14 -3.46 14.93
C GLU A 86 -0.19 -2.98 13.52
N GLY A 87 0.22 -3.73 12.50
CA GLY A 87 -0.09 -3.40 11.10
C GLY A 87 -1.59 -3.39 10.82
N LEU A 88 -2.32 -4.38 11.32
CA LEU A 88 -3.78 -4.44 11.20
C LEU A 88 -4.47 -3.30 11.95
N ALA A 89 -3.97 -2.93 13.13
CA ALA A 89 -4.49 -1.79 13.89
C ALA A 89 -4.27 -0.48 13.12
N LYS A 90 -3.09 -0.27 12.52
CA LYS A 90 -2.79 0.89 11.68
C LYS A 90 -3.67 0.93 10.42
N ALA A 91 -3.89 -0.21 9.77
CA ALA A 91 -4.80 -0.29 8.62
C ALA A 91 -6.22 0.17 9.00
N LYS A 92 -6.71 -0.23 10.17
CA LYS A 92 -8.01 0.21 10.69
C LYS A 92 -8.02 1.71 11.03
N GLU A 93 -6.95 2.21 11.65
CA GLU A 93 -6.77 3.62 12.01
C GLU A 93 -6.87 4.53 10.78
N ILE A 94 -6.20 4.16 9.68
CA ILE A 94 -6.14 4.96 8.46
C ILE A 94 -7.31 4.71 7.49
N GLY A 95 -8.23 3.79 7.83
CA GLY A 95 -9.36 3.44 6.97
C GLY A 95 -8.99 2.61 5.73
N ALA A 96 -7.88 1.86 5.77
CA ALA A 96 -7.52 0.95 4.69
C ALA A 96 -8.54 -0.19 4.57
N VAL A 97 -8.90 -0.54 3.32
CA VAL A 97 -9.86 -1.61 3.05
C VAL A 97 -9.24 -3.00 3.19
N LYS A 98 -7.91 -3.08 3.11
CA LYS A 98 -7.14 -4.32 3.24
C LYS A 98 -5.81 -4.03 3.94
N TYR A 99 -5.35 -5.02 4.71
CA TYR A 99 -3.99 -5.11 5.21
C TYR A 99 -3.34 -6.39 4.67
N LEU A 100 -2.19 -6.26 4.03
CA LEU A 100 -1.48 -7.35 3.36
C LEU A 100 -0.02 -7.34 3.78
N GLU A 101 0.64 -8.49 3.70
CA GLU A 101 2.07 -8.60 4.01
C GLU A 101 2.77 -9.43 2.94
N CYS A 102 3.96 -9.00 2.54
CA CYS A 102 4.75 -9.73 1.56
C CYS A 102 6.24 -9.70 1.84
N SER A 103 6.94 -10.69 1.29
CA SER A 103 8.38 -10.76 1.23
C SER A 103 8.78 -10.98 -0.23
N ALA A 104 9.45 -9.98 -0.80
CA ALA A 104 9.99 -10.10 -2.15
C ALA A 104 11.12 -11.15 -2.20
N VAL A 105 11.95 -11.22 -1.15
CA VAL A 105 13.10 -12.13 -1.12
C VAL A 105 12.68 -13.60 -0.98
N GLN A 106 11.62 -13.88 -0.20
CA GLN A 106 11.05 -15.22 -0.07
C GLN A 106 9.97 -15.52 -1.11
N ASN A 107 9.67 -14.60 -2.02
CA ASN A 107 8.55 -14.68 -2.96
C ASN A 107 7.21 -15.06 -2.27
N ARG A 108 6.96 -14.49 -1.10
CA ARG A 108 5.78 -14.78 -0.27
C ARG A 108 4.80 -13.61 -0.32
N GLY A 109 3.52 -13.89 -0.54
CA GLY A 109 2.45 -12.89 -0.50
C GLY A 109 2.43 -11.91 -1.69
N ILE A 110 3.47 -11.87 -2.54
CA ILE A 110 3.56 -10.91 -3.67
C ILE A 110 2.34 -10.98 -4.58
N MET A 111 2.00 -12.17 -5.09
CA MET A 111 0.85 -12.35 -5.98
C MET A 111 -0.47 -12.01 -5.30
N GLU A 112 -0.62 -12.34 -4.01
CA GLU A 112 -1.81 -12.05 -3.23
C GLU A 112 -1.99 -10.54 -3.05
N THR A 113 -0.91 -9.82 -2.74
CA THR A 113 -0.90 -8.36 -2.60
C THR A 113 -1.44 -7.67 -3.85
N PHE A 114 -0.90 -8.00 -5.02
CA PHE A 114 -1.37 -7.41 -6.29
C PHE A 114 -2.79 -7.84 -6.65
N TYR A 115 -3.14 -9.11 -6.42
CA TYR A 115 -4.46 -9.63 -6.74
C TYR A 115 -5.56 -8.97 -5.90
N GLU A 116 -5.35 -8.82 -4.59
CA GLU A 116 -6.31 -8.14 -3.72
C GLU A 116 -6.40 -6.64 -4.03
N ALA A 117 -5.29 -5.97 -4.33
CA ALA A 117 -5.33 -4.57 -4.76
C ALA A 117 -6.09 -4.39 -6.09
N ALA A 118 -5.90 -5.29 -7.05
CA ALA A 118 -6.64 -5.28 -8.31
C ALA A 118 -8.15 -5.54 -8.12
N LYS A 119 -8.54 -6.42 -7.20
CA LYS A 119 -9.95 -6.61 -6.84
C LYS A 119 -10.57 -5.33 -6.29
N VAL A 120 -9.88 -4.66 -5.35
CA VAL A 120 -10.35 -3.39 -4.79
C VAL A 120 -10.53 -2.35 -5.91
N ALA A 121 -9.59 -2.26 -6.85
CA ALA A 121 -9.67 -1.33 -7.96
C ALA A 121 -10.90 -1.58 -8.86
N LEU A 122 -11.24 -2.85 -9.09
CA LEU A 122 -12.44 -3.23 -9.83
C LEU A 122 -13.74 -2.87 -9.09
N GLU A 123 -13.78 -3.06 -7.77
CA GLU A 123 -14.94 -2.73 -6.95
C GLU A 123 -15.26 -1.23 -6.97
N VAL A 124 -14.24 -0.36 -6.90
CA VAL A 124 -14.39 1.09 -7.03
C VAL A 124 -15.09 1.46 -8.35
N ARG A 125 -14.69 0.82 -9.45
CA ARG A 125 -15.29 1.04 -10.78
C ARG A 125 -16.78 0.70 -10.82
N THR A 126 -17.19 -0.39 -10.17
CA THR A 126 -18.60 -0.81 -10.19
C THR A 126 -19.56 0.19 -9.53
N GLN A 127 -19.05 1.07 -8.65
CA GLN A 127 -19.85 2.10 -7.97
C GLN A 127 -19.90 3.45 -8.71
N GLY A 128 -19.11 3.64 -9.78
CA GLY A 128 -18.83 4.96 -10.40
C GLY A 128 -19.31 5.22 -11.84
N SER A 129 -20.06 4.30 -12.47
CA SER A 129 -20.68 4.40 -13.83
C SER A 129 -19.87 3.99 -15.07
N ASN A 130 -20.64 3.61 -16.11
CA ASN A 130 -20.28 3.05 -17.42
C ASN A 130 -19.42 4.02 -18.28
N GLY A 131 -18.13 3.73 -18.42
CA GLY A 131 -17.23 4.37 -19.38
C GLY A 131 -16.27 3.35 -19.98
N SER A 132 -16.13 3.37 -21.31
CA SER A 132 -15.34 2.44 -22.11
C SER A 132 -13.83 2.62 -21.92
N GLY A 133 -13.23 1.74 -21.12
CA GLY A 133 -11.79 1.58 -20.99
C GLY A 133 -11.47 0.57 -19.89
N GLU A 134 -10.83 -0.56 -20.22
CA GLU A 134 -10.58 -1.65 -19.28
C GLU A 134 -9.36 -1.40 -18.36
N ARG A 135 -9.07 -0.16 -17.95
CA ARG A 135 -7.86 0.19 -17.20
C ARG A 135 -8.12 0.24 -15.69
N CYS A 136 -7.27 -0.40 -14.91
CA CYS A 136 -7.21 -0.28 -13.45
C CYS A 136 -5.85 0.29 -13.07
N VAL A 137 -5.84 1.41 -12.33
CA VAL A 137 -4.61 2.09 -11.93
C VAL A 137 -4.38 1.89 -10.44
N ILE A 138 -3.29 1.19 -10.11
CA ILE A 138 -2.77 1.09 -8.75
C ILE A 138 -1.49 1.91 -8.68
N LEU A 139 -1.44 2.79 -7.70
CA LEU A 139 -0.28 3.57 -7.30
C LEU A 139 0.35 2.94 -6.06
#